data_AF-A0A5M8PUX5-F1
#
_entry.id   AF-A0A5M8PUX5-F1
#
_cell.length_a   1.000
_cell.length_b   1.000
_cell.length_c   1.000
_cell.angle_alpha   90.00
_cell.angle_beta   90.00
_cell.angle_gamma   90.00
#
_symmetry.space_group_name_H-M   'P 1'
#
loop_
_entity.id
_entity.type
_entity.pdbx_description
1 polymer ?
#
loop_
_entity_poly.entity_id
_entity_poly.type
_entity_poly.pdbx_seq_one_letter_code
_entity_poly.pdbx_strand_id
1 'polypeptide(L)'
;MAVKVLLDAKLGYPAACNAVETLLVDEAAISAILPAVAEALLLKGVSLRCDALSKAGLSMCLSEAQAAILQDSSEEDYETEFLELVLAIKAIPSTTSPTASVDLAIAHINAHSSKHTDAILTKSSDIAHRFQAGVDSACVFWNTSTRMADGMRFGFGTEVGISTNKIHARGPVGLEGLMIYKYFINGNGQVAGEYFEGEGGKAWKHERLPLGV
;
A
#
# COMPACT_ATOMS: atom_id res chain seq x y z
N MET A 1 -9.05 0.34 -17.28
CA MET A 1 -8.46 -0.24 -16.04
C MET A 1 -8.57 0.74 -14.89
N ALA A 2 -7.94 1.92 -14.94
CA ALA A 2 -7.92 2.90 -13.84
C ALA A 2 -9.30 3.22 -13.25
N VAL A 3 -10.27 3.59 -14.09
CA VAL A 3 -11.66 3.87 -13.66
C VAL A 3 -12.25 2.71 -12.83
N LYS A 4 -12.17 1.48 -13.34
CA LYS A 4 -12.70 0.30 -12.64
C LYS A 4 -12.06 0.10 -11.27
N VAL A 5 -10.73 0.21 -11.20
CA VAL A 5 -9.99 -0.03 -9.95
C VAL A 5 -10.27 1.07 -8.92
N LEU A 6 -10.29 2.34 -9.34
CA LEU A 6 -10.53 3.47 -8.42
C LEU A 6 -11.97 3.53 -7.92
N LEU A 7 -12.95 3.19 -8.76
CA LEU A 7 -14.34 3.05 -8.31
C LEU A 7 -14.46 1.95 -7.26
N ASP A 8 -13.85 0.77 -7.47
CA ASP A 8 -13.86 -0.30 -6.47
C ASP A 8 -13.16 0.12 -5.18
N ALA A 9 -11.97 0.73 -5.30
CA ALA A 9 -11.16 1.15 -4.17
C ALA A 9 -11.85 2.21 -3.29
N LYS A 10 -12.61 3.14 -3.88
CA LYS A 10 -13.33 4.19 -3.11
C LYS A 10 -14.74 3.78 -2.70
N LEU A 11 -15.50 3.16 -3.62
CA LEU A 11 -16.94 2.94 -3.44
C LEU A 11 -17.28 1.55 -2.90
N GLY A 12 -16.33 0.60 -2.94
CA GLY A 12 -16.60 -0.78 -2.51
C GLY A 12 -17.04 -0.87 -1.05
N TYR A 13 -16.40 -0.09 -0.16
CA TYR A 13 -16.88 0.17 1.19
C TYR A 13 -16.12 1.41 1.74
N PRO A 14 -16.68 2.63 1.62
CA PRO A 14 -15.94 3.87 1.93
C PRO A 14 -15.43 3.97 3.37
N ALA A 15 -16.11 3.34 4.33
CA ALA A 15 -15.73 3.35 5.74
C ALA A 15 -14.73 2.24 6.12
N ALA A 16 -14.19 1.49 5.16
CA ALA A 16 -13.16 0.49 5.41
C ALA A 16 -11.77 1.15 5.47
N CYS A 17 -10.91 0.65 6.37
CA CYS A 17 -9.53 1.12 6.55
C CYS A 17 -8.58 0.89 5.34
N ASN A 18 -9.06 0.20 4.30
CA ASN A 18 -8.34 -0.02 3.04
C ASN A 18 -9.09 0.60 1.84
N ALA A 19 -10.06 1.48 2.08
CA ALA A 19 -10.62 2.35 1.05
C ALA A 19 -9.54 3.36 0.62
N VAL A 20 -9.53 3.74 -0.66
CA VAL A 20 -8.58 4.75 -1.14
C VAL A 20 -8.98 6.14 -0.63
N GLU A 21 -8.04 6.88 -0.07
CA GLU A 21 -8.26 8.24 0.46
C GLU A 21 -7.50 9.32 -0.33
N THR A 22 -6.34 8.97 -0.87
CA THR A 22 -5.51 9.86 -1.70
C THR A 22 -5.18 9.20 -3.03
N LEU A 23 -5.37 9.93 -4.12
CA LEU A 23 -5.01 9.55 -5.48
C LEU A 23 -3.84 10.42 -5.97
N LEU A 24 -2.69 9.78 -6.17
CA LEU A 24 -1.54 10.40 -6.82
C LEU A 24 -1.62 10.19 -8.33
N VAL A 25 -1.48 11.26 -9.10
CA VAL A 25 -1.63 11.23 -10.56
C VAL A 25 -0.39 11.80 -11.21
N ASP A 26 0.28 11.01 -12.05
CA ASP A 26 1.36 11.53 -12.90
C ASP A 26 0.82 12.67 -13.78
N GLU A 27 1.58 13.76 -13.90
CA GLU A 27 1.13 14.95 -14.64
C GLU A 27 0.71 14.63 -16.09
N ALA A 28 1.37 13.68 -16.77
CA ALA A 28 0.98 13.28 -18.12
C ALA A 28 -0.38 12.55 -18.15
N ALA A 29 -0.82 11.98 -17.03
CA ALA A 29 -2.12 11.33 -16.89
C ALA A 29 -3.27 12.30 -16.57
N ILE A 30 -2.98 13.55 -16.18
CA ILE A 30 -4.00 14.56 -15.81
C ILE A 30 -4.95 14.84 -16.97
N SER A 31 -4.43 15.00 -18.19
CA SER A 31 -5.28 15.27 -19.36
C SER A 31 -5.71 14.00 -20.10
N ALA A 32 -5.06 12.85 -19.82
CA ALA A 32 -5.26 11.62 -20.58
C ALA A 32 -6.18 10.60 -19.91
N ILE A 33 -6.06 10.42 -18.59
CA ILE A 33 -6.72 9.34 -17.84
C ILE A 33 -7.61 9.90 -16.73
N LEU A 34 -7.13 10.93 -16.02
CA LEU A 34 -7.82 11.52 -14.88
C LEU A 34 -9.23 12.04 -15.19
N PRO A 35 -9.56 12.62 -16.37
CA PRO A 35 -10.89 13.17 -16.61
C PRO A 35 -11.97 12.08 -16.58
N ALA A 36 -11.72 10.93 -17.20
CA ALA A 36 -12.63 9.79 -17.19
C ALA A 36 -12.79 9.17 -15.78
N VAL A 37 -11.74 9.22 -14.96
CA VAL A 37 -11.79 8.78 -13.55
C VAL A 37 -12.62 9.76 -12.72
N ALA A 38 -12.36 11.06 -12.83
CA ALA A 38 -13.05 12.10 -12.09
C ALA A 38 -14.53 12.13 -12.44
N GLU A 39 -14.90 12.09 -13.72
CA GLU A 39 -16.30 12.02 -14.15
C GLU A 39 -17.02 10.81 -13.52
N ALA A 40 -16.40 9.63 -13.57
CA ALA A 40 -17.00 8.42 -13.00
C ALA A 40 -17.19 8.50 -11.47
N LEU A 41 -16.25 9.12 -10.75
CA LEU A 41 -16.32 9.33 -9.31
C LEU A 41 -17.37 10.38 -8.93
N LEU A 42 -17.40 11.52 -9.63
CA LEU A 42 -18.38 12.59 -9.42
C LEU A 42 -19.81 12.10 -9.66
N LEU A 43 -20.03 11.29 -10.71
CA LEU A 43 -21.33 10.65 -10.99
C LEU A 43 -21.80 9.72 -9.87
N LYS A 44 -20.89 9.25 -9.02
CA LYS A 44 -21.18 8.42 -7.84
C LYS A 44 -21.23 9.21 -6.54
N GLY A 45 -21.15 10.54 -6.61
CA GLY A 45 -21.26 11.43 -5.47
C GLY A 45 -19.97 11.59 -4.67
N VAL A 46 -18.81 11.20 -5.22
CA VAL A 46 -17.52 11.41 -4.55
C VAL A 46 -17.12 12.88 -4.66
N SER A 47 -16.82 13.51 -3.52
CA SER A 47 -16.20 14.83 -3.46
C SER A 47 -14.71 14.74 -3.78
N LEU A 48 -14.26 15.47 -4.80
CA LEU A 48 -12.85 15.48 -5.22
C LEU A 48 -12.15 16.74 -4.70
N ARG A 49 -11.17 16.56 -3.82
CA ARG A 49 -10.30 17.64 -3.31
C ARG A 49 -8.99 17.60 -4.08
N CYS A 50 -8.75 18.59 -4.91
CA CYS A 50 -7.68 18.58 -5.91
C CYS A 50 -6.63 19.64 -5.58
N ASP A 51 -5.35 19.30 -5.77
CA ASP A 51 -4.31 20.33 -5.82
C ASP A 51 -4.47 21.26 -7.04
N ALA A 52 -3.73 22.36 -7.05
CA ALA A 52 -3.86 23.38 -8.10
C ALA A 52 -3.64 22.81 -9.51
N LEU A 53 -2.68 21.89 -9.67
CA LEU A 53 -2.31 21.33 -10.97
C LEU A 53 -3.38 20.34 -11.47
N SER A 54 -3.85 19.42 -10.62
CA SER A 54 -4.91 18.47 -10.99
C SER A 54 -6.25 19.17 -11.20
N LYS A 55 -6.59 20.18 -10.38
CA LYS A 55 -7.82 20.97 -10.54
C LYS A 55 -7.84 21.73 -11.86
N ALA A 56 -6.72 22.39 -12.21
CA ALA A 56 -6.60 23.12 -13.47
C ALA A 56 -6.78 22.19 -14.68
N GLY A 57 -6.09 21.04 -14.70
CA GLY A 57 -6.21 20.07 -15.79
C GLY A 57 -7.61 19.45 -15.90
N LEU A 58 -8.23 19.11 -14.77
CA LEU A 58 -9.61 18.61 -14.76
C LEU A 58 -10.62 19.65 -15.25
N SER A 59 -10.46 20.90 -14.85
CA SER A 59 -11.38 22.00 -15.23
C SER A 59 -11.38 22.25 -16.74
N MET A 60 -10.29 21.93 -17.45
CA MET A 60 -10.21 22.04 -18.90
C MET A 60 -10.90 20.89 -19.65
N CYS A 61 -11.10 19.75 -19.00
CA CYS A 61 -11.60 18.53 -19.64
C CYS A 61 -13.02 18.14 -19.20
N LEU A 62 -13.45 18.55 -18.01
CA LEU A 62 -14.78 18.27 -17.46
C LEU A 62 -15.81 19.31 -17.93
N SER A 63 -17.10 18.96 -17.83
CA SER A 63 -18.18 19.93 -18.03
C SER A 63 -18.14 21.05 -16.98
N GLU A 64 -18.67 22.23 -17.31
CA GLU A 64 -18.69 23.39 -16.41
C GLU A 64 -19.34 23.05 -15.04
N ALA A 65 -20.43 22.27 -15.05
CA ALA A 65 -21.10 21.82 -13.85
C ALA A 65 -20.24 20.89 -12.98
N GLN A 66 -19.45 19.99 -13.58
CA GLN A 66 -18.54 19.09 -12.87
C GLN A 66 -17.30 19.84 -12.37
N ALA A 67 -16.76 20.78 -13.16
CA ALA A 67 -15.62 21.59 -12.75
C ALA A 67 -15.96 22.51 -11.57
N ALA A 68 -17.19 23.04 -11.53
CA ALA A 68 -17.65 23.93 -10.46
C ALA A 68 -17.74 23.26 -9.06
N ILE A 69 -17.85 21.93 -9.00
CA ILE A 69 -17.94 21.19 -7.73
C ILE A 69 -16.58 20.63 -7.26
N LEU A 70 -15.49 20.85 -8.01
CA LEU A 70 -14.15 20.49 -7.57
C LEU A 70 -13.70 21.38 -6.40
N GLN A 71 -13.19 20.75 -5.35
CA GLN A 71 -12.70 21.45 -4.15
C GLN A 71 -11.17 21.56 -4.22
N ASP A 72 -10.62 22.57 -3.54
CA ASP A 72 -9.17 22.67 -3.35
C ASP A 72 -8.74 21.70 -2.23
N SER A 73 -7.65 20.97 -2.45
CA SER A 73 -7.03 20.18 -1.39
C SER A 73 -6.17 21.06 -0.48
N SER A 74 -6.08 20.73 0.80
CA SER A 74 -5.06 21.22 1.73
C SER A 74 -3.98 20.16 1.99
N GLU A 75 -2.89 20.50 2.68
CA GLU A 75 -1.90 19.50 3.09
C GLU A 75 -2.46 18.52 4.14
N GLU A 76 -3.45 18.95 4.95
CA GLU A 76 -4.12 18.09 5.93
C GLU A 76 -4.93 16.97 5.26
N ASP A 77 -5.44 17.20 4.04
CA ASP A 77 -6.18 16.18 3.28
C ASP A 77 -5.34 14.95 2.98
N TYR A 78 -4.01 15.10 2.83
CA TYR A 78 -3.12 13.97 2.54
C TYR A 78 -2.80 13.11 3.77
N GLU A 79 -3.09 13.60 4.96
CA GLU A 79 -2.93 12.90 6.25
C GLU A 79 -4.30 12.44 6.82
N THR A 80 -5.40 12.76 6.14
CA THR A 80 -6.76 12.52 6.63
C THR A 80 -7.33 11.21 6.08
N GLU A 81 -7.77 10.33 6.98
CA GLU A 81 -8.62 9.19 6.64
C GLU A 81 -10.09 9.66 6.64
N PHE A 82 -10.68 9.86 5.45
CA PHE A 82 -12.01 10.44 5.34
C PHE A 82 -13.13 9.48 5.76
N LEU A 83 -12.99 8.17 5.47
CA LEU A 83 -14.02 7.14 5.72
C LEU A 83 -15.38 7.42 5.06
N GLU A 84 -15.39 8.29 4.06
CA GLU A 84 -16.57 8.78 3.36
C GLU A 84 -16.32 8.88 1.85
N LEU A 85 -17.30 9.39 1.11
CA LEU A 85 -17.19 9.66 -0.32
C LEU A 85 -16.40 10.95 -0.59
N VAL A 86 -15.18 11.01 -0.08
CA VAL A 86 -14.19 12.07 -0.32
C VAL A 86 -12.90 11.42 -0.84
N LEU A 87 -12.23 12.06 -1.78
CA LEU A 87 -10.95 11.64 -2.33
C LEU A 87 -10.05 12.86 -2.55
N ALA A 88 -8.87 12.86 -1.92
CA ALA A 88 -7.82 13.83 -2.20
C ALA A 88 -7.07 13.44 -3.48
N ILE A 89 -6.74 14.40 -4.33
CA ILE A 89 -6.03 14.20 -5.61
C ILE A 89 -4.82 15.13 -5.62
N LYS A 90 -3.64 14.52 -5.78
CA LYS A 90 -2.37 15.24 -5.92
C LYS A 90 -1.70 14.91 -7.24
N ALA A 91 -1.27 15.93 -7.96
CA ALA A 91 -0.45 15.75 -9.13
C ALA A 91 1.01 15.47 -8.73
N ILE A 92 1.62 14.49 -9.39
CA ILE A 92 3.06 14.22 -9.33
C ILE A 92 3.68 14.88 -10.57
N PRO A 93 4.56 15.87 -10.39
CA PRO A 93 5.09 16.64 -11.51
C PRO A 93 5.89 15.74 -12.47
N SER A 94 5.80 16.05 -13.75
CA SER A 94 6.60 15.43 -14.79
C SER A 94 8.06 15.69 -14.51
N THR A 95 8.85 14.64 -14.57
CA THR A 95 10.31 14.73 -14.49
C THR A 95 10.91 14.24 -15.80
N THR A 96 12.20 14.53 -16.02
CA THR A 96 12.90 14.08 -17.23
C THR A 96 13.03 12.56 -17.34
N SER A 97 12.77 11.82 -16.25
CA SER A 97 12.78 10.37 -16.22
C SER A 97 11.46 9.81 -15.65
N PRO A 98 10.77 8.89 -16.34
CA PRO A 98 9.56 8.26 -15.79
C PRO A 98 9.82 7.51 -14.48
N THR A 99 11.07 7.14 -14.19
CA THR A 99 11.45 6.54 -12.90
C THR A 99 11.53 7.55 -11.75
N ALA A 100 11.82 8.83 -12.04
CA ALA A 100 11.89 9.87 -11.00
C ALA A 100 10.48 10.31 -10.55
N SER A 101 9.49 10.30 -11.46
CA SER A 101 8.09 10.55 -11.07
C SER A 101 7.56 9.46 -10.13
N VAL A 102 7.85 8.18 -10.38
CA VAL A 102 7.46 7.12 -9.43
C VAL A 102 8.21 7.24 -8.10
N ASP A 103 9.46 7.67 -8.09
CA ASP A 103 10.19 7.93 -6.84
C ASP A 103 9.55 9.05 -6.01
N LEU A 104 9.04 10.11 -6.65
CA LEU A 104 8.29 11.17 -5.96
C LEU A 104 6.97 10.64 -5.38
N ALA A 105 6.26 9.79 -6.12
CA ALA A 105 5.05 9.14 -5.61
C ALA A 105 5.36 8.23 -4.41
N ILE A 106 6.42 7.43 -4.49
CA ILE A 106 6.92 6.58 -3.39
C ILE A 106 7.27 7.45 -2.17
N ALA A 107 7.97 8.57 -2.37
CA ALA A 107 8.34 9.47 -1.29
C ALA A 107 7.10 10.09 -0.62
N HIS A 108 6.11 10.51 -1.40
CA HIS A 108 4.85 11.03 -0.87
C HIS A 108 4.11 9.99 -0.04
N ILE A 109 3.92 8.78 -0.57
CA ILE A 109 3.30 7.65 0.16
C ILE A 109 4.09 7.36 1.44
N ASN A 110 5.41 7.30 1.36
CA ASN A 110 6.23 6.99 2.52
C ASN A 110 6.20 8.12 3.58
N ALA A 111 5.83 9.35 3.22
CA ALA A 111 5.66 10.44 4.18
C ALA A 111 4.27 10.45 4.83
N HIS A 112 3.19 10.19 4.07
CA HIS A 112 1.80 10.44 4.52
C HIS A 112 0.98 9.15 4.77
N SER A 113 1.40 8.00 4.22
CA SER A 113 0.65 6.74 4.39
C SER A 113 0.72 6.23 5.82
N SER A 114 -0.42 5.73 6.32
CA SER A 114 -0.55 4.92 7.54
C SER A 114 0.13 3.55 7.47
N LYS A 115 0.80 3.26 6.34
CA LYS A 115 1.49 1.99 6.03
C LYS A 115 0.53 0.81 5.89
N HIS A 116 -0.74 1.07 5.59
CA HIS A 116 -1.76 0.04 5.45
C HIS A 116 -1.74 -0.61 4.07
N THR A 117 -2.25 0.07 3.04
CA THR A 117 -2.35 -0.49 1.69
C THR A 117 -2.19 0.59 0.65
N ASP A 118 -1.26 0.38 -0.26
CA ASP A 118 -0.96 1.31 -1.36
C ASP A 118 -0.87 0.55 -2.68
N ALA A 119 -1.27 1.19 -3.78
CA ALA A 119 -1.37 0.54 -5.07
C ALA A 119 -0.87 1.44 -6.21
N ILE A 120 -0.24 0.83 -7.22
CA ILE A 120 0.13 1.50 -8.47
C ILE A 120 -0.64 0.92 -9.65
N LEU A 121 -1.12 1.81 -10.52
CA LEU A 121 -1.76 1.46 -11.78
C LEU A 121 -0.86 1.84 -12.95
N THR A 122 -0.15 0.86 -13.51
CA THR A 122 0.81 1.07 -14.60
C THR A 122 0.88 -0.12 -15.53
N LYS A 123 1.21 0.13 -16.80
CA LYS A 123 1.51 -0.93 -17.79
C LYS A 123 2.97 -1.34 -17.77
N SER A 124 3.86 -0.57 -17.17
CA SER A 124 5.29 -0.87 -17.09
C SER A 124 5.59 -1.74 -15.87
N SER A 125 6.12 -2.94 -16.12
CA SER A 125 6.59 -3.84 -15.05
C SER A 125 7.73 -3.23 -14.25
N ASP A 126 8.62 -2.47 -14.89
CA ASP A 126 9.78 -1.87 -14.22
C ASP A 126 9.34 -0.80 -13.21
N ILE A 127 8.34 0.01 -13.59
CA ILE A 127 7.73 1.00 -12.69
C ILE A 127 6.99 0.28 -11.55
N ALA A 128 6.27 -0.80 -11.85
CA ALA A 128 5.54 -1.57 -10.84
C ALA A 128 6.48 -2.20 -9.80
N HIS A 129 7.55 -2.87 -10.24
CA HIS A 129 8.53 -3.47 -9.34
C HIS A 129 9.26 -2.42 -8.50
N ARG A 130 9.60 -1.27 -9.10
CA ARG A 130 10.22 -0.15 -8.38
C ARG A 130 9.29 0.39 -7.29
N PHE A 131 8.01 0.58 -7.59
CA PHE A 131 7.00 0.99 -6.62
C PHE A 131 6.86 -0.03 -5.49
N GLN A 132 6.70 -1.32 -5.82
CA GLN A 132 6.56 -2.38 -4.82
C GLN A 132 7.78 -2.53 -3.91
N ALA A 133 8.98 -2.29 -4.43
CA ALA A 133 10.20 -2.32 -3.64
C ALA A 133 10.40 -1.05 -2.78
N GLY A 134 9.85 0.09 -3.22
CA GLY A 134 10.07 1.38 -2.57
C GLY A 134 9.03 1.78 -1.53
N VAL A 135 7.78 1.32 -1.67
CA VAL A 135 6.70 1.64 -0.73
C VAL A 135 6.76 0.75 0.50
N ASP A 136 6.77 1.36 1.69
CA ASP A 136 6.89 0.66 2.97
C ASP A 136 5.52 0.44 3.65
N SER A 137 4.57 -0.15 2.92
CA SER A 137 3.23 -0.47 3.44
C SER A 137 3.06 -1.96 3.67
N ALA A 138 2.10 -2.33 4.51
CA ALA A 138 1.80 -3.72 4.81
C ALA A 138 1.32 -4.51 3.58
N CYS A 139 0.63 -3.83 2.67
CA CYS A 139 0.21 -4.37 1.38
C CYS A 139 0.58 -3.39 0.25
N VAL A 140 1.31 -3.86 -0.77
CA VAL A 140 1.68 -3.05 -1.93
C VAL A 140 1.28 -3.73 -3.24
N PHE A 141 0.37 -3.09 -3.96
CA PHE A 141 -0.37 -3.70 -5.05
C PHE A 141 -0.01 -3.12 -6.43
N TRP A 142 -0.08 -3.97 -7.46
CA TRP A 142 0.05 -3.57 -8.86
C TRP A 142 -1.23 -3.91 -9.61
N ASN A 143 -1.85 -2.91 -10.24
CA ASN A 143 -3.04 -3.05 -11.09
C ASN A 143 -4.24 -3.72 -10.40
N THR A 144 -4.38 -3.55 -9.09
CA THR A 144 -5.50 -4.07 -8.31
C THR A 144 -5.95 -3.08 -7.24
N SER A 145 -7.18 -3.25 -6.78
CA SER A 145 -7.83 -2.38 -5.79
C SER A 145 -7.20 -2.56 -4.40
N THR A 146 -7.12 -1.47 -3.64
CA THR A 146 -6.68 -1.50 -2.23
C THR A 146 -7.62 -2.34 -1.36
N ARG A 147 -8.89 -2.51 -1.76
CA ARG A 147 -9.87 -3.39 -1.11
C ARG A 147 -9.47 -4.87 -1.11
N MET A 148 -8.47 -5.25 -1.91
CA MET A 148 -7.93 -6.61 -1.90
C MET A 148 -7.13 -6.94 -0.63
N ALA A 149 -6.72 -5.95 0.17
CA ALA A 149 -6.03 -6.16 1.44
C ALA A 149 -7.00 -6.66 2.51
N ASP A 150 -7.19 -7.98 2.56
CA ASP A 150 -8.18 -8.67 3.38
C ASP A 150 -7.80 -10.17 3.45
N GLY A 151 -7.82 -10.74 4.65
CA GLY A 151 -7.36 -12.11 4.90
C GLY A 151 -8.15 -13.18 4.16
N MET A 152 -9.46 -12.99 3.96
CA MET A 152 -10.25 -13.91 3.15
C MET A 152 -9.90 -13.81 1.67
N ARG A 153 -9.66 -12.60 1.17
CA ARG A 153 -9.16 -12.39 -0.21
C ARG A 153 -7.74 -12.92 -0.41
N PHE A 154 -6.92 -12.95 0.63
CA PHE A 154 -5.56 -13.53 0.64
C PHE A 154 -5.56 -15.05 0.81
N GLY A 155 -6.71 -15.67 1.11
CA GLY A 155 -6.82 -17.12 1.27
C GLY A 155 -6.52 -17.64 2.68
N PHE A 156 -6.49 -16.77 3.69
CA PHE A 156 -6.29 -17.17 5.09
C PHE A 156 -7.56 -17.76 5.72
N GLY A 157 -8.70 -17.66 5.04
CA GLY A 157 -10.00 -18.14 5.51
C GLY A 157 -10.67 -17.21 6.53
N THR A 158 -9.91 -16.60 7.43
CA THR A 158 -10.35 -15.52 8.33
C THR A 158 -9.17 -14.60 8.64
N GLU A 159 -9.45 -13.42 9.18
CA GLU A 159 -8.45 -12.57 9.82
C GLU A 159 -8.91 -12.12 11.21
N VAL A 160 -7.96 -11.82 12.09
CA VAL A 160 -8.25 -11.10 13.35
C VAL A 160 -8.29 -9.60 13.10
N GLY A 161 -7.51 -9.13 12.12
CA GLY A 161 -7.42 -7.75 11.69
C GLY A 161 -6.23 -7.55 10.76
N ILE A 162 -5.92 -6.30 10.45
CA ILE A 162 -4.79 -5.92 9.59
C ILE A 162 -3.75 -5.17 10.44
N SER A 163 -2.52 -5.65 10.45
CA SER A 163 -1.40 -5.06 11.19
C SER A 163 -0.54 -4.20 10.27
N THR A 164 -0.33 -2.93 10.65
CA THR A 164 0.64 -2.04 10.00
C THR A 164 2.03 -2.09 10.65
N ASN A 165 2.18 -2.82 11.76
CA ASN A 165 3.44 -2.97 12.49
C ASN A 165 4.49 -3.73 11.68
N LYS A 166 5.77 -3.43 11.92
CA LYS A 166 6.90 -4.10 11.27
C LYS A 166 7.40 -5.36 11.99
N ILE A 167 6.94 -5.60 13.21
CA ILE A 167 7.33 -6.75 14.04
C ILE A 167 6.19 -7.77 14.13
N HIS A 168 6.56 -9.04 14.27
CA HIS A 168 5.66 -10.18 14.43
C HIS A 168 4.82 -10.53 13.19
N ALA A 169 3.74 -9.78 12.90
CA ALA A 169 2.83 -10.00 11.78
C ALA A 169 2.46 -8.66 11.14
N ARG A 170 2.41 -8.62 9.80
CA ARG A 170 2.17 -7.41 9.00
C ARG A 170 1.25 -7.74 7.82
N GLY A 171 0.27 -6.88 7.57
CA GLY A 171 -0.83 -7.13 6.64
C GLY A 171 -2.00 -7.84 7.34
N PRO A 172 -2.92 -8.45 6.58
CA PRO A 172 -3.94 -9.32 7.13
C PRO A 172 -3.34 -10.39 8.06
N VAL A 173 -3.90 -10.56 9.25
CA VAL A 173 -3.36 -11.45 10.29
C VAL A 173 -4.25 -12.69 10.40
N GLY A 174 -3.79 -13.79 9.81
CA GLY A 174 -4.38 -15.13 9.93
C GLY A 174 -3.87 -15.91 11.16
N LEU A 175 -4.03 -17.23 11.14
CA LEU A 175 -3.63 -18.12 12.24
C LEU A 175 -2.13 -18.01 12.57
N GLU A 176 -1.28 -17.93 11.55
CA GLU A 176 0.17 -17.85 11.69
C GLU A 176 0.62 -16.62 12.49
N GLY A 177 -0.10 -15.51 12.34
CA GLY A 177 0.17 -14.29 13.09
C GLY A 177 -0.33 -14.31 14.53
N LEU A 178 -0.92 -15.42 14.99
CA LEU A 178 -1.26 -15.67 16.40
C LEU A 178 -0.33 -16.70 17.05
N MET A 179 0.65 -17.21 16.32
CA MET A 179 1.60 -18.20 16.82
C MET A 179 2.89 -17.56 17.30
N ILE A 180 3.51 -18.16 18.32
CA ILE A 180 4.87 -17.86 18.74
C ILE A 180 5.67 -19.16 18.87
N TYR A 181 6.99 -19.06 18.90
CA TYR A 181 7.88 -20.21 19.03
C TYR A 181 8.38 -20.39 20.47
N LYS A 182 8.77 -21.63 20.79
CA LYS A 182 9.54 -21.97 21.99
C LYS A 182 10.69 -22.89 21.59
N TYR A 183 11.84 -22.73 22.24
CA TYR A 183 12.99 -23.58 22.02
C TYR A 183 12.95 -24.79 22.94
N PHE A 184 13.20 -25.97 22.37
CA PHE A 184 13.47 -27.19 23.11
C PHE A 184 14.90 -27.62 22.83
N ILE A 185 15.61 -28.01 23.88
CA ILE A 185 16.92 -28.64 23.79
C ILE A 185 16.82 -29.98 24.51
N ASN A 186 17.01 -31.07 23.77
CA ASN A 186 17.07 -32.42 24.33
C ASN A 186 18.54 -32.76 24.59
N GLY A 187 18.95 -32.59 25.84
CA GLY A 187 20.30 -32.90 26.30
C GLY A 187 20.40 -34.23 27.05
N ASN A 188 21.64 -34.67 27.26
CA ASN A 188 22.05 -35.75 28.15
C ASN A 188 23.12 -35.23 29.14
N GLY A 189 22.86 -34.08 29.78
CA GLY A 189 23.75 -33.46 30.77
C GLY A 189 24.86 -32.55 30.20
N GLN A 190 24.74 -32.06 28.97
CA GLN A 190 25.70 -31.12 28.40
C GLN A 190 25.71 -29.79 29.18
N VAL A 191 26.89 -29.24 29.43
CA VAL A 191 27.06 -27.93 30.08
C VAL A 191 27.85 -26.99 29.18
N ALA A 192 27.52 -25.69 29.21
CA ALA A 192 28.14 -24.70 28.32
C ALA A 192 29.66 -24.60 28.48
N GLY A 193 30.19 -24.83 29.69
CA GLY A 193 31.62 -24.76 29.98
C GLY A 193 32.47 -25.84 29.29
N GLU A 194 31.87 -26.91 28.75
CA GLU A 194 32.61 -27.92 27.97
C GLU A 194 32.86 -27.48 26.52
N TYR A 195 32.25 -26.39 26.06
CA TYR A 195 32.31 -25.94 24.66
C TYR A 195 33.12 -24.65 24.55
N PHE A 196 34.41 -24.80 24.24
CA PHE A 196 35.34 -23.68 24.06
C PHE A 196 36.42 -24.04 23.03
N GLU A 197 37.12 -23.03 22.53
CA GLU A 197 38.23 -23.20 21.61
C GLU A 197 39.51 -23.59 22.37
N GLY A 198 40.15 -24.71 21.98
CA GLY A 198 41.40 -25.16 22.57
C GLY A 198 41.41 -26.64 22.94
N GLU A 199 42.54 -27.09 23.50
CA GLU A 199 42.70 -28.47 23.94
C GLU A 199 41.69 -28.84 25.03
N GLY A 200 40.95 -29.93 24.82
CA GLY A 200 39.90 -30.41 25.73
C GLY A 200 38.51 -29.81 25.53
N GLY A 201 38.35 -28.81 24.67
CA GLY A 201 37.04 -28.21 24.34
C GLY A 201 36.24 -29.03 23.33
N LYS A 202 34.92 -29.14 23.54
CA LYS A 202 33.99 -29.77 22.59
C LYS A 202 33.59 -28.78 21.50
N ALA A 203 33.58 -29.24 20.25
CA ALA A 203 33.12 -28.46 19.11
C ALA A 203 31.59 -28.52 18.95
N TRP A 204 30.98 -27.41 18.56
CA TRP A 204 29.60 -27.37 18.08
C TRP A 204 29.51 -27.93 16.67
N LYS A 205 28.45 -28.70 16.39
CA LYS A 205 28.19 -29.18 15.02
C LYS A 205 27.43 -28.17 14.17
N HIS A 206 26.50 -27.44 14.79
CA HIS A 206 25.58 -26.49 14.11
C HIS A 206 24.93 -27.06 12.83
N GLU A 207 24.66 -28.36 12.82
CA GLU A 207 24.10 -29.07 11.68
C GLU A 207 22.57 -28.89 11.65
N ARG A 208 22.05 -28.36 10.54
CA ARG A 208 20.60 -28.32 10.31
C ARG A 208 20.12 -29.70 9.91
N LEU A 209 19.27 -30.30 10.74
CA LEU A 209 18.63 -31.58 10.45
C LEU A 209 17.35 -31.33 9.61
N PRO A 210 16.95 -32.29 8.75
CA PRO A 210 15.68 -32.20 8.04
C PRO A 210 14.51 -32.18 9.04
N LEU A 211 13.53 -31.31 8.81
CA LEU A 211 12.27 -31.32 9.55
C LEU A 211 11.41 -32.49 9.04
N GLY A 212 10.74 -33.20 9.95
CA GLY A 212 9.77 -34.24 9.57
C GLY A 212 8.63 -33.63 8.72
N VAL A 213 8.24 -34.34 7.66
CA VAL A 213 7.15 -33.96 6.75
C VAL A 213 5.79 -34.19 7.43
#